data_AF-A0A9K3E7C8-F1
#
_entry.id   AF-A0A9K3E7C8-F1
#
_cell.length_a   1.000
_cell.length_b   1.000
_cell.length_c   1.000
_cell.angle_alpha   90.00
_cell.angle_beta   90.00
_cell.angle_gamma   90.00
#
_symmetry.space_group_name_H-M   'P 1'
#
loop_
_entity.id
_entity.type
_entity.pdbx_description
1 polymer ?
#
loop_
_entity_poly.entity_id
_entity_poly.type
_entity_poly.pdbx_seq_one_letter_code
_entity_poly.pdbx_strand_id
1 'polypeptide(L)'
;MVLASLEQYILLNSSEILSGIIKPLITEVLVNLYALYRGLAKITYQIPYSQDAENTLFHLVTEKGTEILSTRTHRTALKWLFQQERICKYLSSQILRWCRTCIVYGNQIVVCNDTETVSIKEIAELVASEDNYAAKLVVCLLRELLEENGHEDDIVLILNMTVSVITLFPAASGQLCLNGISLAIQNVYRYHSSYGEIFNANCQLFFTILQSVNSESLSDDEDWLAVATELMHYLISTITENGCTQEALLVMGILCLILHHSLHQVLLEASKTILLNTRLIALINKTIHDACLKGPALYDHDEATQTGECLIFCLLLNYFCLRSVHAVLPGIEDAQSLLDSENRNQQPFFYISIHCHDLCRLLHFGSTPVKLISSYCLLELFQRITEQKNKEPDKVKVKQNTHHIRSIISILQGSIFHSDIRVATNCAVCISMAVDWEQQVETINWYRLITEELVMTLAVSGRVSKSIMIHHKPAVEIAVLMLKQQQVPEWISNMFDDSCISGIIQNLSASNITCEMVMLFRELIRSGHLKNSKHIACLNQLFQACRKRVYSEDVKDDETEERKMVVFPDELGKVYEVIINLIAPESSLNEGLLEEIEVFCETLMESE
;
A
#
# COMPACT_ATOMS: atom_id res chain seq x y z
N MET A 1 50.53 -5.39 -1.94
CA MET A 1 51.55 -5.94 -2.88
C MET A 1 50.95 -6.34 -4.23
N VAL A 2 49.77 -6.99 -4.26
CA VAL A 2 49.12 -7.41 -5.53
C VAL A 2 48.72 -6.22 -6.42
N LEU A 3 48.06 -5.18 -5.87
CA LEU A 3 47.66 -3.99 -6.65
C LEU A 3 48.86 -3.30 -7.34
N ALA A 4 49.94 -3.02 -6.60
CA ALA A 4 51.15 -2.41 -7.17
C ALA A 4 51.79 -3.27 -8.27
N SER A 5 51.72 -4.60 -8.15
CA SER A 5 52.23 -5.52 -9.18
C SER A 5 51.37 -5.49 -10.44
N LEU A 6 50.04 -5.40 -10.28
CA LEU A 6 49.09 -5.23 -11.39
C LEU A 6 49.31 -3.89 -12.10
N GLU A 7 49.51 -2.81 -11.34
CA GLU A 7 49.78 -1.48 -11.88
C GLU A 7 51.09 -1.45 -12.67
N GLN A 8 52.15 -2.05 -12.14
CA GLN A 8 53.41 -2.18 -12.86
C GLN A 8 53.24 -2.98 -14.15
N TYR A 9 52.46 -4.07 -14.13
CA TYR A 9 52.16 -4.85 -15.33
C TYR A 9 51.40 -4.04 -16.39
N ILE A 10 50.36 -3.30 -15.98
CA ILE A 10 49.56 -2.46 -16.88
C ILE A 10 50.43 -1.38 -17.52
N LEU A 11 51.28 -0.72 -16.74
CA LEU A 11 52.13 0.37 -17.23
C LEU A 11 53.22 -0.13 -18.19
N LEU A 12 53.91 -1.22 -17.83
CA LEU A 12 54.98 -1.79 -18.66
C LEU A 12 54.47 -2.33 -20.00
N ASN A 13 53.26 -2.86 -20.03
CA ASN A 13 52.66 -3.44 -21.24
C ASN A 13 51.66 -2.50 -21.92
N SER A 14 51.57 -1.23 -21.50
CA SER A 14 50.55 -0.28 -21.97
C SER A 14 50.51 -0.16 -23.50
N SER A 15 51.67 -0.13 -24.17
CA SER A 15 51.74 -0.08 -25.64
C SER A 15 51.18 -1.34 -26.31
N GLU A 16 51.41 -2.54 -25.75
CA GLU A 16 50.94 -3.82 -26.28
C GLU A 16 49.46 -4.08 -25.96
N ILE A 17 49.03 -3.65 -24.77
CA ILE A 17 47.65 -3.64 -24.31
C ILE A 17 46.80 -2.75 -25.24
N LEU A 18 47.26 -1.52 -25.48
CA LEU A 18 46.56 -0.54 -26.31
C LEU A 18 46.59 -0.90 -27.80
N SER A 19 47.69 -1.49 -28.30
CA SER A 19 47.76 -1.97 -29.69
C SER A 19 46.89 -3.19 -29.98
N GLY A 20 46.32 -3.85 -28.94
CA GLY A 20 45.38 -4.97 -29.10
C GLY A 20 46.05 -6.32 -29.37
N ILE A 21 47.34 -6.45 -29.06
CA ILE A 21 48.09 -7.71 -29.21
C ILE A 21 47.65 -8.74 -28.15
N ILE A 22 47.10 -8.26 -27.03
CA ILE A 22 46.67 -9.08 -25.89
C ILE A 22 45.27 -9.66 -26.12
N LYS A 23 45.09 -10.94 -25.78
CA LYS A 23 43.83 -11.67 -25.91
C LYS A 23 42.72 -11.03 -25.05
N PRO A 24 41.46 -10.95 -25.54
CA PRO A 24 40.32 -10.38 -24.81
C PRO A 24 40.13 -10.93 -23.39
N LEU A 25 40.35 -12.23 -23.20
CA LEU A 25 40.25 -12.89 -21.88
C LEU A 25 41.26 -12.35 -20.85
N ILE A 26 42.48 -12.02 -21.28
CA ILE A 26 43.51 -11.48 -20.39
C ILE A 26 43.13 -10.07 -19.96
N THR A 27 42.57 -9.30 -20.89
CA THR A 27 42.04 -7.95 -20.64
C THR A 27 40.93 -7.95 -19.60
N GLU A 28 39.97 -8.86 -19.71
CA GLU A 28 38.86 -9.02 -18.77
C GLU A 28 39.34 -9.39 -17.36
N VAL A 29 40.25 -10.36 -17.26
CA VAL A 29 40.86 -10.75 -15.98
C VAL A 29 41.61 -9.58 -15.34
N LEU A 30 42.32 -8.78 -16.13
CA LEU A 30 43.02 -7.58 -15.63
C LEU A 30 42.05 -6.56 -15.06
N VAL A 31 40.96 -6.26 -15.77
CA VAL A 31 39.92 -5.33 -15.32
C VAL A 31 39.28 -5.83 -14.02
N ASN A 32 38.88 -7.10 -13.97
CA ASN A 32 38.21 -7.68 -12.80
C ASN A 32 39.13 -7.75 -11.57
N LEU A 33 40.40 -8.13 -11.74
CA LEU A 33 41.36 -8.15 -10.63
C LEU A 33 41.70 -6.74 -10.16
N TYR A 34 41.94 -5.80 -11.08
CA TYR A 34 42.24 -4.42 -10.71
C TYR A 34 41.08 -3.79 -9.92
N ALA A 35 39.86 -3.91 -10.45
CA ALA A 35 38.65 -3.43 -9.80
C ALA A 35 38.40 -4.09 -8.43
N LEU A 36 38.65 -5.40 -8.30
CA LEU A 36 38.51 -6.11 -7.03
C LEU A 36 39.43 -5.53 -5.95
N TYR A 37 40.73 -5.39 -6.25
CA TYR A 37 41.69 -4.87 -5.28
C TYR A 37 41.45 -3.39 -4.95
N ARG A 38 41.00 -2.59 -5.92
CA ARG A 38 40.61 -1.19 -5.66
C ARG A 38 39.34 -1.09 -4.81
N GLY A 39 38.36 -1.95 -5.04
CA GLY A 39 37.17 -2.05 -4.19
C GLY A 39 37.49 -2.50 -2.76
N LEU A 40 38.37 -3.50 -2.59
CA LEU A 40 38.81 -3.96 -1.28
C LEU A 40 39.66 -2.93 -0.52
N ALA A 41 40.49 -2.15 -1.23
CA ALA A 41 41.28 -1.08 -0.65
C ALA A 41 40.41 -0.02 0.03
N LYS A 42 39.23 0.31 -0.53
CA LYS A 42 38.29 1.25 0.08
C LYS A 42 37.75 0.77 1.44
N ILE A 43 37.68 -0.55 1.65
CA ILE A 43 37.11 -1.19 2.85
C ILE A 43 38.17 -1.39 3.94
N THR A 44 39.40 -1.73 3.56
CA THR A 44 40.39 -2.24 4.53
C THR A 44 41.43 -1.22 4.97
N TYR A 45 42.00 -0.39 4.09
CA TYR A 45 42.93 0.73 4.39
C TYR A 45 43.17 1.50 3.08
N GLN A 46 43.36 2.83 3.08
CA GLN A 46 43.69 3.59 1.86
C GLN A 46 45.04 3.13 1.25
N ILE A 47 44.97 2.12 0.36
CA ILE A 47 46.13 1.62 -0.38
C ILE A 47 46.46 2.68 -1.46
N PRO A 48 47.70 3.20 -1.52
CA PRO A 48 48.10 4.10 -2.60
C PRO A 48 47.99 3.37 -3.95
N TYR A 49 47.51 4.08 -4.97
CA TYR A 49 47.27 3.55 -6.31
C TYR A 49 47.87 4.49 -7.38
N SER A 50 48.11 3.95 -8.57
CA SER A 50 48.63 4.68 -9.72
C SER A 50 47.51 5.20 -10.61
N GLN A 51 47.42 6.52 -10.76
CA GLN A 51 46.44 7.16 -11.64
C GLN A 51 46.68 6.82 -13.12
N ASP A 52 47.95 6.66 -13.53
CA ASP A 52 48.29 6.34 -14.91
C ASP A 52 47.89 4.91 -15.29
N ALA A 53 48.03 3.97 -14.36
CA ALA A 53 47.57 2.59 -14.55
C ALA A 53 46.03 2.55 -14.66
N GLU A 54 45.33 3.29 -13.81
CA GLU A 54 43.88 3.41 -13.85
C GLU A 54 43.39 4.04 -15.16
N ASN A 55 44.03 5.12 -15.62
CA ASN A 55 43.69 5.76 -16.89
C ASN A 55 43.86 4.81 -18.08
N THR A 56 44.95 4.04 -18.09
CA THR A 56 45.21 3.02 -19.12
C THR A 56 44.14 1.93 -19.09
N LEU A 57 43.70 1.53 -17.90
CA LEU A 57 42.65 0.53 -17.72
C LEU A 57 41.28 1.04 -18.22
N PHE A 58 40.89 2.26 -17.87
CA PHE A 58 39.62 2.83 -18.34
C PHE A 58 39.60 3.01 -19.85
N HIS A 59 40.69 3.51 -20.44
CA HIS A 59 40.81 3.63 -21.89
C HIS A 59 40.64 2.28 -22.58
N LEU A 60 41.23 1.23 -22.00
CA LEU A 60 41.07 -0.13 -22.50
C LEU A 60 39.62 -0.62 -22.40
N VAL A 61 38.93 -0.38 -21.28
CA VAL A 61 37.52 -0.74 -21.11
C VAL A 61 36.64 -0.01 -22.14
N THR A 62 36.86 1.29 -22.34
CA THR A 62 36.02 2.12 -23.21
C THR A 62 36.27 1.88 -24.70
N GLU A 63 37.52 1.69 -25.14
CA GLU A 63 37.84 1.56 -26.57
C GLU A 63 37.85 0.11 -27.09
N LYS A 64 38.20 -0.87 -26.24
CA LYS A 64 38.30 -2.28 -26.65
C LYS A 64 37.02 -3.08 -26.37
N GLY A 65 36.05 -2.51 -25.66
CA GLY A 65 34.71 -3.08 -25.50
C GLY A 65 34.65 -4.35 -24.65
N THR A 66 35.41 -4.42 -23.55
CA THR A 66 35.51 -5.61 -22.67
C THR A 66 34.20 -5.95 -21.97
N GLU A 67 33.53 -7.07 -22.26
CA GLU A 67 32.19 -7.32 -21.73
C GLU A 67 32.11 -7.62 -20.22
N ILE A 68 32.05 -6.57 -19.40
CA ILE A 68 32.07 -6.65 -17.92
C ILE A 68 30.83 -7.35 -17.35
N LEU A 69 29.66 -7.14 -17.97
CA LEU A 69 28.39 -7.71 -17.49
C LEU A 69 28.10 -9.09 -18.09
N SER A 70 28.76 -9.46 -19.19
CA SER A 70 28.64 -10.79 -19.81
C SER A 70 29.50 -11.85 -19.13
N THR A 71 30.30 -11.45 -18.13
CA THR A 71 31.29 -12.31 -17.47
C THR A 71 31.13 -12.26 -15.94
N ARG A 72 31.44 -13.37 -15.26
CA ARG A 72 31.23 -13.50 -13.82
C ARG A 72 32.22 -12.61 -13.06
N THR A 73 31.77 -11.40 -12.74
CA THR A 73 32.55 -10.40 -12.04
C THR A 73 32.28 -10.45 -10.54
N HIS A 74 33.32 -10.39 -9.71
CA HIS A 74 33.15 -10.36 -8.27
C HIS A 74 32.38 -9.08 -7.84
N ARG A 75 31.38 -9.22 -6.98
CA ARG A 75 30.51 -8.11 -6.53
C ARG A 75 31.27 -6.85 -6.10
N THR A 76 32.35 -6.98 -5.34
CA THR A 76 33.18 -5.83 -4.91
C THR A 76 33.86 -5.12 -6.08
N ALA A 77 34.29 -5.85 -7.11
CA ALA A 77 34.87 -5.29 -8.32
C ALA A 77 33.80 -4.54 -9.13
N LEU A 78 32.64 -5.16 -9.31
CA LEU A 78 31.50 -4.58 -10.01
C LEU A 78 31.05 -3.27 -9.36
N LYS A 79 30.87 -3.29 -8.03
CA LYS A 79 30.53 -2.09 -7.26
C LYS A 79 31.54 -0.96 -7.43
N TRP A 80 32.84 -1.26 -7.42
CA TRP A 80 33.87 -0.25 -7.64
C TRP A 80 33.83 0.33 -9.05
N LEU A 81 33.57 -0.48 -10.08
CA LEU A 81 33.43 -0.01 -11.46
C LEU A 81 32.25 0.96 -11.61
N PHE A 82 31.11 0.64 -11.01
CA PHE A 82 29.93 1.51 -10.99
C PHE A 82 30.10 2.78 -10.15
N GLN A 83 31.20 2.93 -9.40
CA GLN A 83 31.58 4.17 -8.73
C GLN A 83 32.40 5.13 -9.61
N GLN A 84 32.77 4.71 -10.84
CA GLN A 84 33.69 5.47 -11.69
C GLN A 84 32.93 6.28 -12.75
N GLU A 85 32.91 7.60 -12.60
CA GLU A 85 32.23 8.52 -13.53
C GLU A 85 32.76 8.41 -14.97
N ARG A 86 34.06 8.20 -15.14
CA ARG A 86 34.75 8.20 -16.44
C ARG A 86 34.30 7.09 -17.39
N ILE A 87 33.72 6.01 -16.87
CA ILE A 87 33.25 4.87 -17.66
C ILE A 87 31.72 4.77 -17.70
N CYS A 88 30.99 5.77 -17.18
CA CYS A 88 29.52 5.75 -17.13
C CYS A 88 28.87 5.49 -18.49
N LYS A 89 29.27 6.22 -19.54
CA LYS A 89 28.74 6.01 -20.91
C LYS A 89 28.96 4.57 -21.40
N TYR A 90 30.13 4.02 -21.10
CA TYR A 90 30.44 2.64 -21.43
C TYR A 90 29.55 1.66 -20.64
N LEU A 91 29.38 1.87 -19.33
CA LEU A 91 28.52 1.04 -18.48
C LEU A 91 27.05 1.08 -18.92
N SER A 92 26.51 2.25 -19.31
CA SER A 92 25.15 2.34 -19.88
C SER A 92 24.98 1.42 -21.10
N SER A 93 25.96 1.43 -22.02
CA SER A 93 25.93 0.56 -23.19
C SER A 93 26.05 -0.94 -22.85
N GLN A 94 26.75 -1.27 -21.76
CA GLN A 94 26.86 -2.63 -21.26
C GLN A 94 25.55 -3.10 -20.63
N ILE A 95 24.86 -2.24 -19.87
CA ILE A 95 23.53 -2.55 -19.29
C ILE A 95 22.55 -2.85 -20.42
N LEU A 96 22.47 -1.99 -21.45
CA LEU A 96 21.58 -2.23 -22.59
C LEU A 96 21.90 -3.53 -23.31
N ARG A 97 23.18 -3.82 -23.56
CA ARG A 97 23.60 -5.08 -24.19
C ARG A 97 23.23 -6.29 -23.33
N TRP A 98 23.47 -6.20 -22.03
CA TRP A 98 23.09 -7.22 -21.07
C TRP A 98 21.58 -7.47 -21.09
N CYS A 99 20.75 -6.42 -21.15
CA CYS A 99 19.30 -6.53 -21.30
C CYS A 99 18.87 -7.19 -22.62
N ARG A 100 19.57 -6.91 -23.74
CA ARG A 100 19.29 -7.59 -25.02
C ARG A 100 19.66 -9.07 -24.99
N THR A 101 20.68 -9.45 -24.22
CA THR A 101 21.11 -10.84 -24.08
C THR A 101 20.32 -11.63 -23.05
N CYS A 102 19.77 -10.97 -22.04
CA CYS A 102 18.94 -11.60 -21.02
C CYS A 102 17.45 -11.31 -21.32
N ILE A 103 16.68 -12.32 -21.73
CA ILE A 103 15.23 -12.14 -21.91
C ILE A 103 14.58 -12.09 -20.51
N VAL A 104 14.01 -10.95 -20.14
CA VAL A 104 13.28 -10.77 -18.89
C VAL A 104 11.79 -10.94 -19.17
N TYR A 105 11.19 -12.06 -18.73
CA TYR A 105 9.74 -12.20 -18.62
C TYR A 105 9.35 -12.16 -17.15
N GLY A 106 8.78 -11.03 -16.71
CA GLY A 106 8.38 -10.81 -15.32
C GLY A 106 9.57 -10.91 -14.36
N ASN A 107 9.53 -11.86 -13.41
CA ASN A 107 10.57 -12.08 -12.41
C ASN A 107 11.65 -13.11 -12.83
N GLN A 108 11.55 -13.67 -14.03
CA GLN A 108 12.49 -14.69 -14.51
C GLN A 108 13.28 -14.14 -15.69
N ILE A 109 14.61 -14.18 -15.57
CA ILE A 109 15.46 -14.17 -16.76
C ILE A 109 15.25 -15.54 -17.41
N VAL A 110 14.50 -15.59 -18.51
CA VAL A 110 14.12 -16.84 -19.19
C VAL A 110 15.29 -17.42 -19.98
N VAL A 111 16.19 -16.54 -20.46
CA VAL A 111 17.41 -16.96 -21.15
C VAL A 111 18.51 -15.97 -20.79
N CYS A 112 19.42 -16.36 -19.91
CA CYS A 112 20.82 -15.93 -20.00
C CYS A 112 21.64 -17.22 -19.99
N ASN A 113 22.77 -17.29 -20.70
CA ASN A 113 23.62 -18.49 -20.63
C ASN A 113 24.07 -18.65 -19.16
N ASP A 114 23.41 -19.53 -18.42
CA ASP A 114 23.29 -19.59 -16.95
C ASP A 114 24.59 -19.76 -16.14
N THR A 115 25.76 -19.71 -16.77
CA THR A 115 27.04 -20.00 -16.10
C THR A 115 28.06 -18.87 -16.13
N GLU A 116 27.88 -17.84 -16.97
CA GLU A 116 28.94 -16.86 -17.23
C GLU A 116 28.57 -15.38 -17.03
N THR A 117 27.29 -14.98 -16.95
CA THR A 117 26.91 -13.54 -16.87
C THR A 117 26.64 -13.03 -15.45
N VAL A 118 26.70 -11.70 -15.26
CA VAL A 118 26.25 -11.04 -14.01
C VAL A 118 24.76 -11.25 -13.82
N SER A 119 24.35 -11.59 -12.61
CA SER A 119 22.95 -11.85 -12.28
C SER A 119 22.15 -10.55 -12.14
N ILE A 120 20.85 -10.59 -12.47
CA ILE A 120 19.95 -9.45 -12.23
C ILE A 120 19.92 -9.03 -10.75
N LYS A 121 20.15 -9.98 -9.83
CA LYS A 121 20.23 -9.74 -8.40
C LYS A 121 21.39 -8.81 -8.04
N GLU A 122 22.55 -8.98 -8.68
CA GLU A 122 23.72 -8.12 -8.48
C GLU A 122 23.49 -6.72 -9.05
N ILE A 123 22.84 -6.60 -10.21
CA ILE A 123 22.46 -5.30 -10.78
C ILE A 123 21.45 -4.60 -9.87
N ALA A 124 20.41 -5.31 -9.41
CA ALA A 124 19.37 -4.75 -8.56
C ALA A 124 19.94 -4.24 -7.22
N GLU A 125 20.88 -4.98 -6.63
CA GLU A 125 21.57 -4.57 -5.42
C GLU A 125 22.45 -3.32 -5.63
N LEU A 126 23.07 -3.17 -6.81
CA LEU A 126 23.81 -1.96 -7.16
C LEU A 126 22.88 -0.75 -7.33
N VAL A 127 21.75 -0.92 -8.02
CA VAL A 127 20.75 0.14 -8.20
C VAL A 127 20.17 0.58 -6.85
N ALA A 128 19.93 -0.36 -5.93
CA ALA A 128 19.47 -0.05 -4.58
C ALA A 128 20.53 0.61 -3.69
N SER A 129 21.81 0.56 -4.06
CA SER A 129 22.91 1.09 -3.26
C SER A 129 23.19 2.58 -3.57
N GLU A 130 23.19 3.43 -2.55
CA GLU A 130 23.42 4.89 -2.65
C GLU A 130 24.83 5.30 -3.10
N ASP A 131 25.81 4.42 -2.92
CA ASP A 131 27.22 4.76 -3.04
C ASP A 131 27.83 4.47 -4.42
N ASN A 132 27.00 4.40 -5.47
CA ASN A 132 27.44 4.17 -6.84
C ASN A 132 26.47 4.81 -7.87
N TYR A 133 26.83 4.78 -9.16
CA TYR A 133 26.05 5.42 -10.23
C TYR A 133 25.00 4.52 -10.89
N ALA A 134 24.76 3.28 -10.44
CA ALA A 134 23.88 2.34 -11.15
C ALA A 134 22.45 2.88 -11.36
N ALA A 135 21.81 3.42 -10.33
CA ALA A 135 20.47 4.02 -10.46
C ALA A 135 20.47 5.17 -11.47
N LYS A 136 21.47 6.06 -11.39
CA LYS A 136 21.66 7.16 -12.35
C LYS A 136 21.84 6.65 -13.77
N LEU A 137 22.63 5.60 -13.97
CA LEU A 137 22.88 5.01 -15.29
C LEU A 137 21.62 4.42 -15.91
N VAL A 138 20.78 3.74 -15.12
CA VAL A 138 19.49 3.21 -15.59
C VAL A 138 18.57 4.34 -16.03
N VAL A 139 18.44 5.40 -15.23
CA VAL A 139 17.62 6.57 -15.58
C VAL A 139 18.14 7.30 -16.83
N CYS A 140 19.46 7.52 -16.90
CA CYS A 140 20.09 8.14 -18.06
C CYS A 140 19.91 7.30 -19.32
N LEU A 141 20.08 5.97 -19.23
CA LEU A 141 19.90 5.07 -20.37
C LEU A 141 18.47 5.13 -20.90
N LEU A 142 17.46 5.10 -20.02
CA LEU A 142 16.06 5.24 -20.44
C LEU A 142 15.82 6.58 -21.15
N ARG A 143 16.42 7.67 -20.66
CA ARG A 143 16.30 8.99 -21.27
C ARG A 143 16.99 9.07 -22.64
N GLU A 144 18.21 8.54 -22.75
CA GLU A 144 18.98 8.51 -24.00
C GLU A 144 18.21 7.73 -25.08
N LEU A 145 17.60 6.59 -24.74
CA LEU A 145 16.77 5.82 -25.66
C LEU A 145 15.55 6.61 -26.17
N LEU A 146 14.98 7.50 -25.35
CA LEU A 146 13.83 8.32 -25.75
C LEU A 146 14.24 9.54 -26.60
N GLU A 147 15.38 10.15 -26.29
CA GLU A 147 15.86 11.34 -27.00
C GLU A 147 16.49 11.00 -28.37
N GLU A 148 17.15 9.85 -28.49
CA GLU A 148 17.87 9.43 -29.71
C GLU A 148 17.02 8.57 -30.67
N ASN A 149 15.70 8.45 -30.46
CA ASN A 149 14.81 7.53 -31.18
C ASN A 149 15.31 6.08 -31.13
N GLY A 150 15.60 5.58 -29.92
CA GLY A 150 15.95 4.20 -29.66
C GLY A 150 14.89 3.21 -30.16
N HIS A 151 15.28 1.96 -30.35
CA HIS A 151 14.36 0.92 -30.79
C HIS A 151 13.28 0.69 -29.71
N GLU A 152 12.02 0.57 -30.12
CA GLU A 152 10.88 0.38 -29.21
C GLU A 152 11.10 -0.83 -28.27
N ASP A 153 11.58 -1.95 -28.81
CA ASP A 153 11.96 -3.14 -28.03
C ASP A 153 13.00 -2.84 -26.93
N ASP A 154 13.98 -1.95 -27.19
CA ASP A 154 14.98 -1.59 -26.19
C ASP A 154 14.37 -0.81 -25.02
N ILE A 155 13.40 0.06 -25.32
CA ILE A 155 12.67 0.82 -24.30
C ILE A 155 11.90 -0.16 -23.40
N VAL A 156 11.14 -1.09 -23.99
CA VAL A 156 10.39 -2.12 -23.26
C VAL A 156 11.32 -2.96 -22.39
N LEU A 157 12.47 -3.38 -22.92
CA LEU A 157 13.47 -4.17 -22.17
C LEU A 157 13.98 -3.44 -20.94
N ILE A 158 14.31 -2.14 -21.06
CA ILE A 158 14.80 -1.35 -19.92
C ILE A 158 13.70 -1.09 -18.89
N LEU A 159 12.46 -0.81 -19.33
CA LEU A 159 11.32 -0.65 -18.42
C LEU A 159 11.09 -1.94 -17.60
N ASN A 160 11.01 -3.09 -18.28
CA ASN A 160 10.82 -4.39 -17.63
C ASN A 160 11.98 -4.75 -16.70
N MET A 161 13.24 -4.50 -17.11
CA MET A 161 14.40 -4.70 -16.25
C MET A 161 14.30 -3.87 -14.97
N THR A 162 13.87 -2.61 -15.09
CA THR A 162 13.72 -1.70 -13.94
C THR A 162 12.62 -2.19 -12.99
N VAL A 163 11.49 -2.68 -13.51
CA VAL A 163 10.43 -3.34 -12.72
C VAL A 163 10.99 -4.53 -11.94
N SER A 164 11.74 -5.41 -12.61
CA SER A 164 12.34 -6.58 -11.96
C SER A 164 13.36 -6.20 -10.88
N VAL A 165 14.14 -5.14 -11.11
CA VAL A 165 15.09 -4.59 -10.12
C VAL A 165 14.36 -4.15 -8.85
N ILE A 166 13.29 -3.36 -8.98
CA ILE A 166 12.52 -2.88 -7.82
C ILE A 166 11.84 -4.07 -7.11
N THR A 167 11.32 -5.02 -7.88
CA THR A 167 10.66 -6.21 -7.31
C THR A 167 11.63 -7.07 -6.48
N LEU A 168 12.90 -7.17 -6.89
CA LEU A 168 13.93 -7.89 -6.14
C LEU A 168 14.45 -7.09 -4.93
N PHE A 169 14.60 -5.78 -5.09
CA PHE A 169 15.09 -4.86 -4.07
C PHE A 169 14.22 -3.58 -4.05
N PRO A 170 13.15 -3.55 -3.23
CA PRO A 170 12.21 -2.41 -3.17
C PRO A 170 12.88 -1.06 -2.92
N ALA A 171 13.98 -1.04 -2.16
CA ALA A 171 14.79 0.15 -1.89
C ALA A 171 15.38 0.83 -3.16
N ALA A 172 15.45 0.11 -4.29
CA ALA A 172 15.85 0.68 -5.58
C ALA A 172 14.90 1.78 -6.06
N SER A 173 13.62 1.71 -5.70
CA SER A 173 12.62 2.73 -6.07
C SER A 173 13.03 4.13 -5.61
N GLY A 174 13.42 4.28 -4.34
CA GLY A 174 13.89 5.56 -3.78
C GLY A 174 15.13 6.09 -4.50
N GLN A 175 16.10 5.21 -4.80
CA GLN A 175 17.30 5.62 -5.56
C GLN A 175 16.98 6.06 -6.98
N LEU A 176 16.03 5.39 -7.66
CA LEU A 176 15.59 5.81 -9.00
C LEU A 176 14.86 7.16 -8.95
N CYS A 177 14.01 7.39 -7.95
CA CYS A 177 13.35 8.68 -7.71
C CYS A 177 14.35 9.80 -7.50
N LEU A 178 15.34 9.63 -6.62
CA LEU A 178 16.40 10.61 -6.36
C LEU A 178 17.24 10.94 -7.61
N ASN A 179 17.32 10.01 -8.57
CA ASN A 179 18.04 10.19 -9.83
C ASN A 179 17.16 10.71 -10.98
N GLY A 180 15.91 11.11 -10.72
CA GLY A 180 15.03 11.77 -11.68
C GLY A 180 14.35 10.82 -12.68
N ILE A 181 13.89 9.65 -12.21
CA ILE A 181 13.08 8.72 -13.00
C ILE A 181 11.74 9.33 -13.43
N SER A 182 11.20 10.32 -12.69
CA SER A 182 9.96 11.05 -12.99
C SER A 182 9.95 11.59 -14.42
N LEU A 183 11.01 12.32 -14.79
CA LEU A 183 11.18 12.92 -16.11
C LEU A 183 11.29 11.85 -17.20
N ALA A 184 11.92 10.71 -16.90
CA ALA A 184 12.02 9.62 -17.86
C ALA A 184 10.63 8.99 -18.13
N ILE A 185 9.84 8.72 -17.08
CA ILE A 185 8.47 8.22 -17.20
C ILE A 185 7.59 9.20 -17.98
N GLN A 186 7.69 10.50 -17.69
CA GLN A 186 6.96 11.55 -18.41
C GLN A 186 7.32 11.56 -19.90
N ASN A 187 8.60 11.45 -20.25
CA ASN A 187 9.06 11.41 -21.63
C ASN A 187 8.50 10.19 -22.37
N VAL A 188 8.41 9.01 -21.73
CA VAL A 188 7.79 7.83 -22.34
C VAL A 188 6.34 8.12 -22.73
N TYR A 189 5.53 8.70 -21.83
CA TYR A 189 4.15 9.08 -22.16
C TYR A 189 4.09 10.14 -23.27
N ARG A 190 5.00 11.10 -23.27
CA ARG A 190 5.02 12.16 -24.29
C ARG A 190 5.36 11.66 -25.69
N TYR A 191 6.33 10.75 -25.82
CA TYR A 191 6.87 10.32 -27.12
C TYR A 191 6.26 9.01 -27.63
N HIS A 192 5.80 8.13 -26.75
CA HIS A 192 5.38 6.76 -27.11
C HIS A 192 4.01 6.35 -26.54
N SER A 193 3.17 7.30 -26.10
CA SER A 193 1.81 7.00 -25.58
C SER A 193 0.90 6.24 -26.55
N SER A 194 1.15 6.33 -27.86
CA SER A 194 0.38 5.60 -28.87
C SER A 194 0.75 4.12 -28.99
N TYR A 195 1.86 3.68 -28.39
CA TYR A 195 2.33 2.30 -28.46
C TYR A 195 1.90 1.53 -27.22
N GLY A 196 0.91 0.63 -27.38
CA GLY A 196 0.25 -0.05 -26.26
C GLY A 196 1.21 -0.83 -25.34
N GLU A 197 2.21 -1.49 -25.90
CA GLU A 197 3.19 -2.27 -25.13
C GLU A 197 4.11 -1.39 -24.27
N ILE A 198 4.66 -0.31 -24.85
CA ILE A 198 5.47 0.66 -24.12
C ILE A 198 4.65 1.36 -23.04
N PHE A 199 3.41 1.75 -23.37
CA PHE A 199 2.49 2.36 -22.41
C PHE A 199 2.25 1.44 -21.21
N ASN A 200 1.94 0.16 -21.46
CA ASN A 200 1.69 -0.81 -20.39
C ASN A 200 2.94 -1.04 -19.52
N ALA A 201 4.11 -1.25 -20.14
CA ALA A 201 5.38 -1.41 -19.42
C ALA A 201 5.71 -0.18 -18.56
N ASN A 202 5.42 1.03 -19.06
CA ASN A 202 5.62 2.27 -18.31
C ASN A 202 4.63 2.41 -17.13
N CYS A 203 3.37 2.02 -17.32
CA CYS A 203 2.38 1.96 -16.24
C CYS A 203 2.79 0.95 -15.16
N GLN A 204 3.27 -0.23 -15.54
CA GLN A 204 3.78 -1.24 -14.60
C GLN A 204 4.99 -0.72 -13.82
N LEU A 205 5.94 -0.06 -14.48
CA LEU A 205 7.07 0.59 -13.82
C LEU A 205 6.60 1.64 -12.82
N PHE A 206 5.70 2.54 -13.24
CA PHE A 206 5.24 3.61 -12.36
C PHE A 206 4.48 3.07 -11.15
N PHE A 207 3.59 2.08 -11.35
CA PHE A 207 2.92 1.38 -10.26
C PHE A 207 3.91 0.73 -9.29
N THR A 208 4.91 0.01 -9.81
CA THR A 208 5.92 -0.68 -8.99
C THR A 208 6.78 0.29 -8.18
N ILE A 209 7.11 1.45 -8.75
CA ILE A 209 7.81 2.53 -8.05
C ILE A 209 6.96 3.05 -6.89
N LEU A 210 5.73 3.50 -7.17
CA LEU A 210 4.86 4.08 -6.14
C LEU A 210 4.54 3.08 -5.03
N GLN A 211 4.31 1.81 -5.36
CA GLN A 211 4.06 0.79 -4.36
C GLN A 211 5.24 0.59 -3.40
N SER A 212 6.47 0.74 -3.88
CA SER A 212 7.68 0.34 -3.14
C SER A 212 8.41 1.51 -2.49
N VAL A 213 8.15 2.75 -2.93
CA VAL A 213 8.92 3.92 -2.54
C VAL A 213 8.42 4.48 -1.20
N ASN A 214 9.35 4.89 -0.35
CA ASN A 214 9.02 5.69 0.81
C ASN A 214 8.63 7.10 0.34
N SER A 215 7.54 7.65 0.88
CA SER A 215 7.03 8.98 0.49
C SER A 215 8.09 10.08 0.54
N GLU A 216 9.05 10.01 1.47
CA GLU A 216 10.15 10.97 1.62
C GLU A 216 11.12 11.05 0.42
N SER A 217 11.19 9.99 -0.40
CA SER A 217 12.06 9.95 -1.59
C SER A 217 11.40 10.52 -2.84
N LEU A 218 10.09 10.82 -2.78
CA LEU A 218 9.35 11.45 -3.87
C LEU A 218 9.47 12.97 -3.75
N SER A 219 9.61 13.63 -4.90
CA SER A 219 9.61 15.08 -5.01
C SER A 219 8.26 15.60 -5.52
N ASP A 220 7.86 16.81 -5.09
CA ASP A 220 6.72 17.55 -5.64
C ASP A 220 7.07 18.23 -6.98
N ASP A 221 7.57 17.45 -7.93
CA ASP A 221 8.03 17.98 -9.21
C ASP A 221 6.89 18.02 -10.26
N GLU A 222 6.96 19.00 -11.17
CA GLU A 222 6.03 19.19 -12.30
C GLU A 222 5.89 17.94 -13.20
N ASP A 223 6.92 17.10 -13.22
CA ASP A 223 6.95 15.85 -13.98
C ASP A 223 5.81 14.91 -13.56
N TRP A 224 5.58 14.74 -12.25
CA TRP A 224 4.54 13.85 -11.74
C TRP A 224 3.13 14.39 -12.01
N LEU A 225 2.96 15.72 -11.98
CA LEU A 225 1.72 16.37 -12.36
C LEU A 225 1.40 16.11 -13.84
N ALA A 226 2.40 16.23 -14.71
CA ALA A 226 2.24 15.93 -16.13
C ALA A 226 1.88 14.45 -16.36
N VAL A 227 2.58 13.52 -15.70
CA VAL A 227 2.28 12.09 -15.76
C VAL A 227 0.84 11.79 -15.31
N ALA A 228 0.41 12.33 -14.17
CA ALA A 228 -0.95 12.14 -13.67
C ALA A 228 -2.01 12.67 -14.66
N THR A 229 -1.73 13.81 -15.29
CA THR A 229 -2.62 14.42 -16.29
C THR A 229 -2.78 13.55 -17.53
N GLU A 230 -1.68 13.02 -18.07
CA GLU A 230 -1.71 12.10 -19.22
C GLU A 230 -2.45 10.80 -18.88
N LEU A 231 -2.19 10.22 -17.71
CA LEU A 231 -2.88 9.02 -17.24
C LEU A 231 -4.38 9.23 -17.08
N MET A 232 -4.81 10.37 -16.53
CA MET A 232 -6.22 10.71 -16.44
C MET A 232 -6.86 10.88 -17.82
N HIS A 233 -6.17 11.53 -18.76
CA HIS A 233 -6.68 11.71 -20.12
C HIS A 233 -6.89 10.35 -20.80
N TYR A 234 -5.90 9.46 -20.70
CA TYR A 234 -5.98 8.09 -21.17
C TYR A 234 -7.15 7.34 -20.52
N LEU A 235 -7.24 7.36 -19.19
CA LEU A 235 -8.29 6.65 -18.44
C LEU A 235 -9.69 7.06 -18.90
N ILE A 236 -9.94 8.38 -19.00
CA ILE A 236 -11.23 8.92 -19.41
C ILE A 236 -11.57 8.51 -20.84
N SER A 237 -10.60 8.58 -21.76
CA SER A 237 -10.79 8.18 -23.16
C SER A 237 -11.10 6.69 -23.27
N THR A 238 -10.27 5.84 -22.65
CA THR A 238 -10.36 4.39 -22.73
C THR A 238 -11.68 3.87 -22.15
N ILE A 239 -12.11 4.35 -20.98
CA ILE A 239 -13.38 3.90 -20.38
C ILE A 239 -14.58 4.34 -21.23
N THR A 240 -14.50 5.51 -21.88
CA THR A 240 -15.59 6.02 -22.73
C THR A 240 -15.73 5.23 -24.04
N GLU A 241 -14.61 4.82 -24.63
CA GLU A 241 -14.58 4.17 -25.96
C GLU A 241 -14.66 2.64 -25.87
N ASN A 242 -13.87 2.04 -24.98
CA ASN A 242 -13.60 0.59 -24.95
C ASN A 242 -14.10 -0.09 -23.67
N GLY A 243 -14.66 0.67 -22.73
CA GLY A 243 -14.97 0.18 -21.39
C GLY A 243 -13.72 0.01 -20.52
N CYS A 244 -13.84 -0.74 -19.43
CA CYS A 244 -12.77 -0.82 -18.43
C CYS A 244 -11.76 -1.92 -18.78
N THR A 245 -10.71 -1.58 -19.52
CA THR A 245 -9.63 -2.52 -19.86
C THR A 245 -8.69 -2.76 -18.67
N GLN A 246 -7.80 -3.77 -18.77
CA GLN A 246 -6.83 -4.06 -17.71
C GLN A 246 -5.88 -2.87 -17.47
N GLU A 247 -5.49 -2.18 -18.53
CA GLU A 247 -4.67 -0.97 -18.47
C GLU A 247 -5.41 0.16 -17.76
N ALA A 248 -6.71 0.31 -17.99
CA ALA A 248 -7.53 1.31 -17.28
C ALA A 248 -7.60 1.02 -15.77
N LEU A 249 -7.71 -0.27 -15.38
CA LEU A 249 -7.67 -0.68 -13.98
C LEU A 249 -6.30 -0.41 -13.34
N LEU A 250 -5.21 -0.73 -14.04
CA LEU A 250 -3.85 -0.42 -13.59
C LEU A 250 -3.66 1.10 -13.40
N VAL A 251 -4.14 1.91 -14.33
CA VAL A 251 -4.11 3.38 -14.20
C VAL A 251 -4.91 3.85 -12.99
N MET A 252 -6.12 3.32 -12.75
CA MET A 252 -6.87 3.65 -11.52
C MET A 252 -6.08 3.27 -10.26
N GLY A 253 -5.35 2.14 -10.27
CA GLY A 253 -4.47 1.75 -9.19
C GLY A 253 -3.32 2.73 -8.96
N ILE A 254 -2.68 3.22 -10.02
CA ILE A 254 -1.66 4.27 -9.95
C ILE A 254 -2.24 5.55 -9.34
N LEU A 255 -3.43 5.99 -9.77
CA LEU A 255 -4.08 7.17 -9.20
C LEU A 255 -4.38 7.00 -7.69
N CYS A 256 -4.76 5.80 -7.26
CA CYS A 256 -4.93 5.48 -5.82
C CYS A 256 -3.61 5.66 -5.04
N LEU A 257 -2.49 5.18 -5.59
CA LEU A 257 -1.17 5.31 -4.95
C LEU A 257 -0.70 6.77 -4.89
N ILE A 258 -0.92 7.57 -5.94
CA ILE A 258 -0.63 9.02 -5.92
C ILE A 258 -1.39 9.70 -4.77
N LEU A 259 -2.69 9.41 -4.64
CA LEU A 259 -3.53 9.94 -3.56
C LEU A 259 -3.08 9.41 -2.18
N HIS A 260 -2.61 8.18 -2.07
CA HIS A 260 -2.05 7.64 -0.83
C HIS A 260 -0.81 8.40 -0.37
N HIS A 261 0.17 8.64 -1.26
CA HIS A 261 1.37 9.40 -0.91
C HIS A 261 1.08 10.86 -0.51
N SER A 262 -0.01 11.44 -1.01
CA SER A 262 -0.44 12.78 -0.62
C SER A 262 -0.76 12.95 0.86
N LEU A 263 -1.07 11.85 1.57
CA LEU A 263 -1.24 11.86 3.02
C LEU A 263 0.05 12.26 3.75
N HIS A 264 1.21 12.03 3.12
CA HIS A 264 2.53 12.39 3.63
C HIS A 264 3.04 13.73 3.09
N GLN A 265 2.16 14.57 2.53
CA GLN A 265 2.51 15.89 1.98
C GLN A 265 3.42 15.84 0.74
N VAL A 266 3.26 14.82 -0.11
CA VAL A 266 4.00 14.66 -1.37
C VAL A 266 3.04 14.30 -2.52
N LEU A 267 3.37 14.66 -3.74
CA LEU A 267 2.49 14.59 -4.93
C LEU A 267 1.21 15.43 -4.79
N LEU A 268 1.29 16.58 -4.11
CA LEU A 268 0.12 17.39 -3.79
C LEU A 268 -0.58 17.96 -5.04
N GLU A 269 0.16 18.54 -5.98
CA GLU A 269 -0.42 19.14 -7.20
C GLU A 269 -0.99 18.08 -8.16
N ALA A 270 -0.33 16.94 -8.28
CA ALA A 270 -0.86 15.78 -9.01
C ALA A 270 -2.19 15.32 -8.39
N SER A 271 -2.23 15.19 -7.06
CA SER A 271 -3.43 14.80 -6.31
C SER A 271 -4.57 15.83 -6.43
N LYS A 272 -4.28 17.13 -6.39
CA LYS A 272 -5.27 18.20 -6.64
C LYS A 272 -5.92 18.03 -8.01
N THR A 273 -5.11 17.72 -9.02
CA THR A 273 -5.58 17.56 -10.40
C THR A 273 -6.46 16.32 -10.53
N ILE A 274 -6.11 15.22 -9.85
CA ILE A 274 -6.96 14.01 -9.77
C ILE A 274 -8.29 14.33 -9.10
N LEU A 275 -8.27 14.93 -7.92
CA LEU A 275 -9.46 15.22 -7.13
C LEU A 275 -10.43 16.13 -7.86
N LEU A 276 -9.93 17.21 -8.48
CA LEU A 276 -10.75 18.28 -9.06
C LEU A 276 -11.13 18.04 -10.54
N ASN A 277 -10.79 16.88 -11.12
CA ASN A 277 -11.06 16.61 -12.53
C ASN A 277 -12.56 16.35 -12.79
N THR A 278 -13.25 17.34 -13.36
CA THR A 278 -14.70 17.28 -13.63
C THR A 278 -15.13 16.10 -14.52
N ARG A 279 -14.29 15.67 -15.47
CA ARG A 279 -14.60 14.54 -16.35
C ARG A 279 -14.47 13.20 -15.62
N LEU A 280 -13.43 13.05 -14.81
CA LEU A 280 -13.24 11.88 -13.96
C LEU A 280 -14.37 11.76 -12.92
N ILE A 281 -14.76 12.89 -12.30
CA ILE A 281 -15.93 12.96 -11.40
C ILE A 281 -17.20 12.48 -12.12
N ALA A 282 -17.47 13.00 -13.31
CA ALA A 282 -18.66 12.60 -14.09
C ALA A 282 -18.64 11.11 -14.46
N LEU A 283 -17.45 10.58 -14.80
CA LEU A 283 -17.26 9.17 -15.13
C LEU A 283 -17.56 8.27 -13.94
N ILE A 284 -16.95 8.55 -12.79
CA ILE A 284 -17.15 7.78 -11.55
C ILE A 284 -18.62 7.84 -11.13
N ASN A 285 -19.21 9.05 -11.11
CA ASN A 285 -20.62 9.21 -10.75
C ASN A 285 -21.55 8.44 -11.67
N LYS A 286 -21.27 8.39 -12.98
CA LYS A 286 -22.04 7.60 -13.93
C LYS A 286 -21.91 6.10 -13.64
N THR A 287 -20.69 5.59 -13.45
CA THR A 287 -20.45 4.16 -13.14
C THR A 287 -21.18 3.75 -11.86
N ILE A 288 -21.10 4.56 -10.81
CA ILE A 288 -21.78 4.30 -9.54
C ILE A 288 -23.29 4.39 -9.67
N HIS A 289 -23.80 5.37 -10.42
CA HIS A 289 -25.22 5.50 -10.67
C HIS A 289 -25.77 4.28 -11.44
N ASP A 290 -25.09 3.87 -12.50
CA ASP A 290 -25.47 2.72 -13.34
C ASP A 290 -25.46 1.42 -12.53
N ALA A 291 -24.46 1.22 -11.65
CA ALA A 291 -24.42 0.10 -10.71
C ALA A 291 -25.59 0.16 -9.70
N CYS A 292 -25.82 1.32 -9.08
CA CYS A 292 -26.92 1.51 -8.15
C CYS A 292 -28.30 1.25 -8.78
N LEU A 293 -28.50 1.56 -10.06
CA LEU A 293 -29.76 1.31 -10.78
C LEU A 293 -30.08 -0.18 -10.94
N LYS A 294 -29.07 -1.07 -10.92
CA LYS A 294 -29.29 -2.53 -11.02
C LYS A 294 -30.02 -3.11 -9.81
N GLY A 295 -29.89 -2.48 -8.64
CA GLY A 295 -30.55 -2.94 -7.41
C GLY A 295 -30.16 -4.38 -7.07
N PRO A 296 -31.12 -5.27 -6.75
CA PRO A 296 -30.81 -6.67 -6.39
C PRO A 296 -30.05 -7.47 -7.47
N ALA A 297 -30.17 -7.10 -8.75
CA ALA A 297 -29.46 -7.75 -9.84
C ALA A 297 -27.97 -7.38 -9.89
N LEU A 298 -27.52 -6.42 -9.08
CA LEU A 298 -26.12 -5.98 -9.05
C LEU A 298 -25.17 -7.13 -8.73
N TYR A 299 -25.53 -7.99 -7.78
CA TYR A 299 -24.70 -9.14 -7.38
C TYR A 299 -24.30 -10.01 -8.59
N ASP A 300 -25.27 -10.38 -9.43
CA ASP A 300 -25.05 -11.20 -10.63
C ASP A 300 -24.27 -10.46 -11.73
N HIS A 301 -24.31 -9.12 -11.71
CA HIS A 301 -23.60 -8.27 -12.66
C HIS A 301 -22.18 -7.92 -12.23
N ASP A 302 -21.84 -8.06 -10.95
CA ASP A 302 -20.54 -7.71 -10.39
C ASP A 302 -19.62 -8.93 -10.23
N GLU A 303 -20.16 -10.09 -9.87
CA GLU A 303 -19.35 -11.26 -9.54
C GLU A 303 -18.62 -11.82 -10.77
N ALA A 304 -17.28 -11.73 -10.76
CA ALA A 304 -16.39 -12.20 -11.82
C ALA A 304 -16.66 -11.58 -13.22
N THR A 305 -17.08 -10.31 -13.26
CA THR A 305 -17.28 -9.57 -14.51
C THR A 305 -16.35 -8.35 -14.61
N GLN A 306 -16.04 -7.94 -15.85
CA GLN A 306 -15.28 -6.73 -16.13
C GLN A 306 -15.96 -5.45 -15.59
N THR A 307 -17.30 -5.44 -15.56
CA THR A 307 -18.07 -4.33 -14.97
C THR A 307 -17.92 -4.29 -13.45
N GLY A 308 -17.87 -5.44 -12.79
CA GLY A 308 -17.59 -5.55 -11.36
C GLY A 308 -16.17 -5.11 -11.01
N GLU A 309 -15.17 -5.51 -11.80
CA GLU A 309 -13.78 -5.06 -11.64
C GLU A 309 -13.67 -3.52 -11.77
N CYS A 310 -14.33 -2.93 -12.76
CA CYS A 310 -14.41 -1.48 -12.92
C CYS A 310 -15.02 -0.81 -11.69
N LEU A 311 -16.13 -1.34 -11.17
CA LEU A 311 -16.81 -0.81 -10.00
C LEU A 311 -15.91 -0.87 -8.75
N ILE A 312 -15.21 -1.99 -8.56
CA ILE A 312 -14.24 -2.19 -7.47
C ILE A 312 -13.15 -1.11 -7.50
N PHE A 313 -12.52 -0.89 -8.66
CA PHE A 313 -11.47 0.13 -8.79
C PHE A 313 -12.00 1.57 -8.67
N CYS A 314 -13.22 1.85 -9.16
CA CYS A 314 -13.88 3.13 -8.94
C CYS A 314 -14.10 3.41 -7.43
N LEU A 315 -14.48 2.38 -6.66
CA LEU A 315 -14.68 2.49 -5.22
C LEU A 315 -13.36 2.64 -4.47
N LEU A 316 -12.30 1.92 -4.87
CA LEU A 316 -10.96 2.11 -4.32
C LEU A 316 -10.48 3.54 -4.53
N LEU A 317 -10.61 4.04 -5.76
CA LEU A 317 -10.27 5.43 -6.08
C LEU A 317 -11.08 6.41 -5.21
N ASN A 318 -12.38 6.16 -5.03
CA ASN A 318 -13.20 6.98 -4.14
C ASN A 318 -12.71 6.96 -2.68
N TYR A 319 -12.32 5.81 -2.15
CA TYR A 319 -11.75 5.70 -0.80
C TYR A 319 -10.49 6.57 -0.64
N PHE A 320 -9.53 6.44 -1.55
CA PHE A 320 -8.31 7.26 -1.49
C PHE A 320 -8.58 8.74 -1.74
N CYS A 321 -9.57 9.09 -2.57
CA CYS A 321 -10.03 10.48 -2.70
C CYS A 321 -10.53 11.02 -1.36
N LEU A 322 -11.45 10.32 -0.69
CA LEU A 322 -12.00 10.74 0.61
C LEU A 322 -10.90 10.94 1.66
N ARG A 323 -9.94 10.01 1.74
CA ARG A 323 -8.85 10.06 2.72
C ARG A 323 -7.86 11.21 2.45
N SER A 324 -7.57 11.49 1.17
CA SER A 324 -6.58 12.49 0.74
C SER A 324 -7.10 13.93 0.69
N VAL A 325 -8.41 14.15 0.52
CA VAL A 325 -9.00 15.50 0.36
C VAL A 325 -8.48 16.50 1.40
N HIS A 326 -8.38 16.11 2.67
CA HIS A 326 -7.96 17.03 3.72
C HIS A 326 -6.47 17.36 3.71
N ALA A 327 -5.63 16.43 3.25
CA ALA A 327 -4.20 16.67 3.08
C ALA A 327 -3.94 17.60 1.89
N VAL A 328 -4.74 17.45 0.83
CA VAL A 328 -4.53 18.10 -0.46
C VAL A 328 -5.28 19.44 -0.61
N LEU A 329 -6.49 19.53 -0.05
CA LEU A 329 -7.40 20.67 -0.12
C LEU A 329 -7.84 21.10 1.29
N PRO A 330 -6.94 21.70 2.09
CA PRO A 330 -7.28 22.16 3.43
C PRO A 330 -8.38 23.23 3.36
N GLY A 331 -9.46 23.04 4.13
CA GLY A 331 -10.61 23.95 4.17
C GLY A 331 -11.88 23.43 3.49
N ILE A 332 -11.83 22.28 2.81
CA ILE A 332 -13.05 21.54 2.42
C ILE A 332 -13.58 20.80 3.65
N GLU A 333 -14.51 21.44 4.36
CA GLU A 333 -15.04 20.95 5.64
C GLU A 333 -16.46 20.37 5.55
N ASP A 334 -17.10 20.35 4.39
CA ASP A 334 -18.51 19.91 4.30
C ASP A 334 -18.65 18.42 3.96
N ALA A 335 -18.12 17.53 4.81
CA ALA A 335 -18.35 16.09 4.67
C ALA A 335 -19.83 15.73 4.94
N GLN A 336 -20.55 16.60 5.65
CA GLN A 336 -21.95 16.41 5.97
C GLN A 336 -22.85 16.46 4.73
N SER A 337 -22.52 17.28 3.73
CA SER A 337 -23.26 17.34 2.47
C SER A 337 -23.35 15.98 1.73
N LEU A 338 -22.45 15.03 2.00
CA LEU A 338 -22.51 13.66 1.46
C LEU A 338 -23.57 12.77 2.13
N LEU A 339 -24.06 13.15 3.31
CA LEU A 339 -25.18 12.49 3.99
C LEU A 339 -26.55 12.93 3.45
N ASP A 340 -26.65 14.13 2.86
CA ASP A 340 -27.94 14.74 2.57
C ASP A 340 -28.54 14.18 1.26
N SER A 341 -29.61 13.38 1.37
CA SER A 341 -30.27 12.77 0.21
C SER A 341 -31.11 13.73 -0.64
N GLU A 342 -31.47 14.91 -0.12
CA GLU A 342 -32.41 15.85 -0.76
C GLU A 342 -31.75 16.78 -1.79
N ASN A 343 -30.41 16.91 -1.77
CA ASN A 343 -29.66 17.84 -2.61
C ASN A 343 -29.04 17.20 -3.86
N ARG A 344 -29.66 16.15 -4.44
CA ARG A 344 -29.20 15.56 -5.72
C ARG A 344 -29.06 16.56 -6.88
N ASN A 345 -29.70 17.73 -6.77
CA ASN A 345 -29.79 18.75 -7.81
C ASN A 345 -28.96 20.04 -7.54
N GLN A 346 -28.28 20.17 -6.39
CA GLN A 346 -27.36 21.28 -6.13
C GLN A 346 -25.92 20.84 -6.39
N GLN A 347 -25.05 21.80 -6.76
CA GLN A 347 -23.79 21.61 -7.49
C GLN A 347 -23.01 20.34 -7.09
N PRO A 348 -22.51 19.56 -8.08
CA PRO A 348 -21.67 18.42 -7.78
C PRO A 348 -20.46 18.91 -6.98
N PHE A 349 -20.07 18.12 -5.99
CA PHE A 349 -18.81 18.29 -5.27
C PHE A 349 -17.71 18.73 -6.25
N PHE A 350 -16.91 19.72 -5.86
CA PHE A 350 -15.76 20.12 -6.67
C PHE A 350 -14.71 19.00 -6.77
N TYR A 351 -14.89 17.88 -6.05
CA TYR A 351 -14.01 16.74 -6.01
C TYR A 351 -14.74 15.39 -6.13
N ILE A 352 -13.99 14.31 -6.37
CA ILE A 352 -14.52 12.94 -6.48
C ILE A 352 -15.07 12.45 -5.13
N SER A 353 -16.40 12.29 -5.04
CA SER A 353 -17.07 11.76 -3.86
C SER A 353 -18.38 11.05 -4.22
N ILE A 354 -18.72 10.00 -3.46
CA ILE A 354 -19.96 9.25 -3.61
C ILE A 354 -20.86 9.54 -2.41
N HIS A 355 -22.15 9.79 -2.67
CA HIS A 355 -23.13 10.02 -1.61
C HIS A 355 -23.31 8.78 -0.72
N CYS A 356 -23.54 8.99 0.58
CA CYS A 356 -23.76 7.92 1.55
C CYS A 356 -24.88 6.97 1.13
N HIS A 357 -25.97 7.51 0.56
CA HIS A 357 -27.09 6.72 0.06
C HIS A 357 -26.65 5.68 -0.98
N ASP A 358 -25.79 6.07 -1.92
CA ASP A 358 -25.36 5.19 -3.00
C ASP A 358 -24.35 4.14 -2.48
N LEU A 359 -23.44 4.54 -1.57
CA LEU A 359 -22.58 3.59 -0.84
C LEU A 359 -23.40 2.54 -0.06
N CYS A 360 -24.48 2.95 0.60
CA CYS A 360 -25.38 2.03 1.30
C CYS A 360 -26.09 1.07 0.35
N ARG A 361 -26.47 1.50 -0.87
CA ARG A 361 -27.04 0.59 -1.88
C ARG A 361 -26.03 -0.44 -2.35
N LEU A 362 -24.78 -0.02 -2.61
CA LEU A 362 -23.69 -0.90 -2.99
C LEU A 362 -23.35 -1.90 -1.88
N LEU A 363 -23.32 -1.45 -0.62
CA LEU A 363 -23.16 -2.32 0.54
C LEU A 363 -24.28 -3.36 0.65
N HIS A 364 -25.51 -2.98 0.32
CA HIS A 364 -26.66 -3.89 0.43
C HIS A 364 -26.67 -4.94 -0.70
N PHE A 365 -26.48 -4.51 -1.96
CA PHE A 365 -26.70 -5.35 -3.14
C PHE A 365 -25.43 -5.85 -3.86
N GLY A 366 -24.26 -5.28 -3.59
CA GLY A 366 -23.02 -5.60 -4.31
C GLY A 366 -22.43 -6.97 -3.95
N SER A 367 -21.42 -7.38 -4.71
CA SER A 367 -20.59 -8.56 -4.40
C SER A 367 -19.71 -8.34 -3.16
N THR A 368 -19.10 -9.40 -2.60
CA THR A 368 -18.26 -9.31 -1.39
C THR A 368 -17.15 -8.23 -1.49
N PRO A 369 -16.37 -8.12 -2.59
CA PRO A 369 -15.38 -7.05 -2.74
C PRO A 369 -16.00 -5.63 -2.75
N VAL A 370 -17.15 -5.47 -3.42
CA VAL A 370 -17.89 -4.20 -3.47
C VAL A 370 -18.37 -3.81 -2.08
N LYS A 371 -18.91 -4.76 -1.31
CA LYS A 371 -19.33 -4.54 0.10
C LYS A 371 -18.15 -4.15 0.98
N LEU A 372 -17.00 -4.81 0.81
CA LEU A 372 -15.78 -4.51 1.55
C LEU A 372 -15.36 -3.06 1.35
N ILE A 373 -15.17 -2.62 0.11
CA ILE A 373 -14.68 -1.27 -0.17
C ILE A 373 -15.74 -0.23 0.18
N SER A 374 -17.02 -0.48 -0.13
CA SER A 374 -18.12 0.42 0.25
C SER A 374 -18.17 0.63 1.77
N SER A 375 -17.93 -0.42 2.56
CA SER A 375 -17.88 -0.31 4.02
C SER A 375 -16.71 0.54 4.51
N TYR A 376 -15.55 0.50 3.84
CA TYR A 376 -14.42 1.38 4.15
C TYR A 376 -14.69 2.83 3.75
N CYS A 377 -15.30 3.09 2.59
CA CYS A 377 -15.72 4.44 2.20
C CYS A 377 -16.71 5.03 3.22
N LEU A 378 -17.68 4.24 3.69
CA LEU A 378 -18.63 4.65 4.73
C LEU A 378 -17.93 4.94 6.06
N LEU A 379 -16.99 4.09 6.46
CA LEU A 379 -16.23 4.26 7.69
C LEU A 379 -15.42 5.55 7.67
N GLU A 380 -14.66 5.81 6.61
CA GLU A 380 -13.91 7.06 6.44
C GLU A 380 -14.85 8.27 6.50
N LEU A 381 -15.96 8.23 5.75
CA LEU A 381 -16.95 9.30 5.75
C LEU A 381 -17.50 9.59 7.16
N PHE A 382 -17.87 8.54 7.90
CA PHE A 382 -18.47 8.66 9.23
C PHE A 382 -17.46 9.15 10.27
N GLN A 383 -16.20 8.71 10.18
CA GLN A 383 -15.12 9.24 10.99
C GLN A 383 -14.96 10.74 10.78
N ARG A 384 -14.94 11.21 9.52
CA ARG A 384 -14.84 12.65 9.22
C ARG A 384 -16.00 13.48 9.77
N ILE A 385 -17.23 13.00 9.59
CA ILE A 385 -18.42 13.70 10.11
C ILE A 385 -18.36 13.76 11.65
N THR A 386 -17.92 12.69 12.30
CA THR A 386 -17.78 12.63 13.75
C THR A 386 -16.67 13.56 14.27
N GLU A 387 -15.52 13.60 13.59
CA GLU A 387 -14.44 14.55 13.90
C GLU A 387 -14.88 16.01 13.77
N GLN A 388 -15.63 16.34 12.71
CA GLN A 388 -16.19 17.68 12.50
C GLN A 388 -17.16 18.06 13.62
N LYS A 389 -18.05 17.12 14.00
CA LYS A 389 -18.99 17.32 15.11
C LYS A 389 -18.27 17.54 16.44
N ASN A 390 -17.17 16.83 16.68
CA ASN A 390 -16.40 16.96 17.91
C ASN A 390 -15.64 18.30 17.98
N LYS A 391 -15.14 18.80 16.84
CA LYS A 391 -14.44 20.10 16.77
C LYS A 391 -15.42 21.28 16.81
N GLU A 392 -16.53 21.19 16.09
CA GLU A 392 -17.50 22.28 15.91
C GLU A 392 -18.96 21.79 16.02
N PRO A 393 -19.44 21.50 17.25
CA PRO A 393 -20.74 20.88 17.47
C PRO A 393 -21.93 21.73 16.98
N ASP A 394 -21.77 23.05 16.91
CA ASP A 394 -22.82 23.99 16.51
C ASP A 394 -23.01 24.11 14.99
N LYS A 395 -22.00 23.71 14.18
CA LYS A 395 -22.08 23.78 12.71
C LYS A 395 -22.67 22.51 12.09
N VAL A 396 -22.52 21.37 12.75
CA VAL A 396 -22.97 20.07 12.24
C VAL A 396 -24.46 19.85 12.53
N LYS A 397 -25.30 19.94 11.48
CA LYS A 397 -26.77 19.86 11.58
C LYS A 397 -27.36 18.48 11.30
N VAL A 398 -26.63 17.41 11.63
CA VAL A 398 -27.05 16.01 11.36
C VAL A 398 -28.42 15.68 11.97
N LYS A 399 -28.81 16.39 13.04
CA LYS A 399 -30.10 16.26 13.73
C LYS A 399 -31.34 16.55 12.85
N GLN A 400 -31.20 17.18 11.69
CA GLN A 400 -32.34 17.52 10.83
C GLN A 400 -32.78 16.36 9.91
N ASN A 401 -31.95 15.32 9.74
CA ASN A 401 -32.16 14.21 8.79
C ASN A 401 -32.35 12.83 9.46
N THR A 402 -33.10 12.78 10.58
CA THR A 402 -33.30 11.56 11.38
C THR A 402 -33.88 10.38 10.58
N HIS A 403 -34.80 10.61 9.63
CA HIS A 403 -35.34 9.51 8.82
C HIS A 403 -34.30 8.87 7.88
N HIS A 404 -33.35 9.67 7.38
CA HIS A 404 -32.29 9.18 6.51
C HIS A 404 -31.28 8.34 7.30
N ILE A 405 -30.87 8.83 8.47
CA ILE A 405 -29.90 8.14 9.34
C ILE A 405 -30.47 6.80 9.82
N ARG A 406 -31.75 6.73 10.24
CA ARG A 406 -32.44 5.46 10.54
C ARG A 406 -32.39 4.46 9.38
N SER A 407 -32.53 4.94 8.14
CA SER A 407 -32.46 4.08 6.95
C SER A 407 -31.04 3.54 6.75
N ILE A 408 -30.02 4.38 6.93
CA ILE A 408 -28.61 3.96 6.88
C ILE A 408 -28.30 2.94 7.98
N ILE A 409 -28.70 3.21 9.23
CA ILE A 409 -28.52 2.30 10.37
C ILE A 409 -29.14 0.93 10.07
N SER A 410 -30.32 0.87 9.45
CA SER A 410 -30.98 -0.40 9.10
C SER A 410 -30.15 -1.25 8.11
N ILE A 411 -29.52 -0.61 7.12
CA ILE A 411 -28.64 -1.29 6.15
C ILE A 411 -27.36 -1.78 6.82
N LEU A 412 -26.76 -0.95 7.66
CA LEU A 412 -25.55 -1.30 8.42
C LEU A 412 -25.82 -2.48 9.37
N GLN A 413 -26.98 -2.49 10.05
CA GLN A 413 -27.38 -3.57 10.96
C GLN A 413 -27.47 -4.91 10.24
N GLY A 414 -28.06 -4.95 9.03
CA GLY A 414 -28.09 -6.16 8.22
C GLY A 414 -26.70 -6.66 7.81
N SER A 415 -25.74 -5.75 7.70
CA SER A 415 -24.36 -6.05 7.27
C SER A 415 -23.44 -6.50 8.41
N ILE A 416 -23.86 -6.39 9.68
CA ILE A 416 -23.13 -6.96 10.84
C ILE A 416 -23.00 -8.49 10.74
N PHE A 417 -23.99 -9.14 10.12
CA PHE A 417 -24.02 -10.59 9.97
C PHE A 417 -23.30 -11.09 8.70
N HIS A 418 -22.54 -10.21 8.04
CA HIS A 418 -21.78 -10.57 6.86
C HIS A 418 -20.64 -11.55 7.20
N SER A 419 -20.30 -12.43 6.25
CA SER A 419 -19.26 -13.46 6.44
C SER A 419 -17.85 -12.89 6.52
N ASP A 420 -17.56 -11.81 5.78
CA ASP A 420 -16.30 -11.06 5.92
C ASP A 420 -16.33 -10.17 7.18
N ILE A 421 -15.45 -10.49 8.15
CA ILE A 421 -15.32 -9.78 9.42
C ILE A 421 -15.03 -8.28 9.25
N ARG A 422 -14.30 -7.88 8.20
CA ARG A 422 -13.93 -6.47 7.98
C ARG A 422 -15.16 -5.65 7.64
N VAL A 423 -16.03 -6.17 6.77
CA VAL A 423 -17.33 -5.57 6.44
C VAL A 423 -18.17 -5.42 7.71
N ALA A 424 -18.32 -6.51 8.46
CA ALA A 424 -19.13 -6.51 9.68
C ALA A 424 -18.62 -5.51 10.73
N THR A 425 -17.29 -5.44 10.92
CA THR A 425 -16.65 -4.52 11.86
C THR A 425 -16.83 -3.07 11.42
N ASN A 426 -16.54 -2.75 10.16
CA ASN A 426 -16.72 -1.40 9.63
C ASN A 426 -18.17 -0.93 9.81
N CYS A 427 -19.14 -1.81 9.56
CA CYS A 427 -20.55 -1.50 9.76
C CYS A 427 -20.90 -1.27 11.24
N ALA A 428 -20.36 -2.09 12.15
CA ALA A 428 -20.58 -1.93 13.60
C ALA A 428 -20.03 -0.59 14.11
N VAL A 429 -18.83 -0.19 13.67
CA VAL A 429 -18.21 1.09 14.01
C VAL A 429 -19.01 2.26 13.41
N CYS A 430 -19.47 2.15 12.16
CA CYS A 430 -20.34 3.16 11.54
C CYS A 430 -21.65 3.33 12.32
N ILE A 431 -22.25 2.23 12.81
CA ILE A 431 -23.46 2.30 13.65
C ILE A 431 -23.18 3.06 14.94
N SER A 432 -22.02 2.81 15.58
CA SER A 432 -21.63 3.55 16.77
C SER A 432 -21.64 5.06 16.55
N MET A 433 -21.02 5.51 15.46
CA MET A 433 -20.98 6.92 15.10
C MET A 433 -22.37 7.48 14.77
N ALA A 434 -23.16 6.77 13.96
CA ALA A 434 -24.50 7.22 13.56
C ALA A 434 -25.49 7.32 14.73
N VAL A 435 -25.44 6.37 15.67
CA VAL A 435 -26.30 6.39 16.85
C VAL A 435 -25.97 7.59 17.75
N ASP A 436 -24.69 7.92 17.90
CA ASP A 436 -24.25 9.12 18.64
C ASP A 436 -24.75 10.42 17.99
N TRP A 437 -25.08 10.40 16.70
CA TRP A 437 -25.69 11.54 15.99
C TRP A 437 -27.18 11.70 16.28
N GLU A 438 -27.96 10.61 16.32
CA GLU A 438 -29.42 10.66 16.53
C GLU A 438 -29.83 10.96 17.97
N GLN A 439 -28.97 10.68 18.97
CA GLN A 439 -29.26 10.85 20.40
C GLN A 439 -30.48 10.06 20.92
N GLN A 440 -31.11 9.22 20.10
CA GLN A 440 -32.25 8.37 20.47
C GLN A 440 -32.03 6.93 20.01
N VAL A 441 -31.79 6.05 20.98
CA VAL A 441 -31.76 4.60 20.78
C VAL A 441 -33.16 4.05 21.07
N GLU A 442 -34.14 4.30 20.20
CA GLU A 442 -35.47 3.69 20.37
C GLU A 442 -35.37 2.17 20.17
N THR A 443 -35.44 1.41 21.27
CA THR A 443 -35.76 -0.03 21.38
C THR A 443 -35.46 -0.88 20.14
N ILE A 444 -34.20 -0.95 19.73
CA ILE A 444 -33.81 -1.84 18.64
C ILE A 444 -33.52 -3.22 19.23
N ASN A 445 -34.47 -4.15 19.08
CA ASN A 445 -34.35 -5.55 19.51
C ASN A 445 -33.08 -6.24 18.98
N TRP A 446 -32.50 -5.75 17.88
CA TRP A 446 -31.28 -6.27 17.29
C TRP A 446 -30.02 -6.05 18.12
N TYR A 447 -29.81 -4.88 18.72
CA TYR A 447 -28.62 -4.65 19.56
C TYR A 447 -28.63 -5.55 20.79
N ARG A 448 -29.81 -5.73 21.36
CA ARG A 448 -30.02 -6.69 22.44
C ARG A 448 -29.68 -8.11 22.00
N LEU A 449 -30.23 -8.57 20.88
CA LEU A 449 -29.95 -9.91 20.35
C LEU A 449 -28.45 -10.13 20.09
N ILE A 450 -27.77 -9.17 19.45
CA ILE A 450 -26.33 -9.24 19.15
C ILE A 450 -25.52 -9.35 20.45
N THR A 451 -25.87 -8.53 21.45
CA THR A 451 -25.19 -8.53 22.74
C THR A 451 -25.49 -9.82 23.52
N GLU A 452 -26.72 -10.35 23.45
CA GLU A 452 -27.13 -11.59 24.15
C GLU A 452 -26.33 -12.78 23.60
N GLU A 453 -26.23 -12.89 22.28
CA GLU A 453 -25.40 -13.90 21.62
C GLU A 453 -23.91 -13.73 21.95
N LEU A 454 -23.39 -12.50 22.02
CA LEU A 454 -22.01 -12.23 22.45
C LEU A 454 -21.75 -12.76 23.87
N VAL A 455 -22.57 -12.34 24.83
CA VAL A 455 -22.43 -12.72 26.25
C VAL A 455 -22.54 -14.24 26.40
N MET A 456 -23.51 -14.87 25.74
CA MET A 456 -23.68 -16.32 25.75
C MET A 456 -22.46 -17.05 25.18
N THR A 457 -21.89 -16.55 24.08
CA THR A 457 -20.73 -17.18 23.44
C THR A 457 -19.47 -17.03 24.29
N LEU A 458 -19.29 -15.89 24.97
CA LEU A 458 -18.15 -15.67 25.86
C LEU A 458 -18.29 -16.43 27.20
N ALA A 459 -19.50 -16.57 27.73
CA ALA A 459 -19.76 -17.17 29.04
C ALA A 459 -19.84 -18.71 29.04
N VAL A 460 -20.07 -19.37 27.89
CA VAL A 460 -20.21 -20.83 27.81
C VAL A 460 -18.96 -21.51 27.24
N SER A 461 -18.24 -22.27 28.06
CA SER A 461 -17.06 -23.05 27.64
C SER A 461 -17.45 -24.17 26.66
N GLY A 462 -16.75 -24.27 25.51
CA GLY A 462 -16.62 -25.55 24.80
C GLY A 462 -17.64 -25.89 23.70
N ARG A 463 -18.42 -24.92 23.22
CA ARG A 463 -19.06 -25.02 21.90
C ARG A 463 -18.66 -23.81 21.10
N VAL A 464 -17.73 -23.99 20.16
CA VAL A 464 -17.63 -23.11 19.00
C VAL A 464 -18.99 -23.19 18.36
N SER A 465 -19.87 -22.25 18.70
CA SER A 465 -21.18 -22.21 18.09
C SER A 465 -20.88 -22.03 16.60
N LYS A 466 -21.48 -22.87 15.75
CA LYS A 466 -21.62 -22.55 14.33
C LYS A 466 -22.69 -21.45 14.17
N SER A 467 -22.89 -20.58 15.19
CA SER A 467 -23.86 -19.50 15.12
C SER A 467 -23.30 -18.35 14.29
N ILE A 468 -24.22 -17.49 13.93
CA ILE A 468 -24.15 -16.48 12.88
C ILE A 468 -23.06 -15.41 13.16
N MET A 469 -22.47 -15.39 14.36
CA MET A 469 -21.36 -14.51 14.71
C MET A 469 -20.05 -15.30 14.80
N ILE A 470 -19.40 -15.51 13.65
CA ILE A 470 -18.09 -16.19 13.56
C ILE A 470 -16.98 -15.35 14.25
N HIS A 471 -17.26 -14.08 14.62
CA HIS A 471 -16.28 -13.16 15.20
C HIS A 471 -16.88 -12.27 16.31
N HIS A 472 -16.22 -12.20 17.47
CA HIS A 472 -16.65 -11.37 18.62
C HIS A 472 -16.52 -9.86 18.36
N LYS A 473 -15.57 -9.45 17.51
CA LYS A 473 -15.19 -8.07 17.22
C LYS A 473 -16.38 -7.13 16.91
N PRO A 474 -17.20 -7.36 15.86
CA PRO A 474 -18.32 -6.48 15.56
C PRO A 474 -19.40 -6.45 16.65
N ALA A 475 -19.61 -7.56 17.37
CA ALA A 475 -20.60 -7.61 18.45
C ALA A 475 -20.14 -6.83 19.67
N VAL A 476 -18.83 -6.86 19.97
CA VAL A 476 -18.24 -6.08 21.05
C VAL A 476 -18.40 -4.58 20.79
N GLU A 477 -18.18 -4.12 19.55
CA GLU A 477 -18.41 -2.70 19.20
C GLU A 477 -19.85 -2.26 19.49
N ILE A 478 -20.84 -3.11 19.19
CA ILE A 478 -22.25 -2.83 19.52
C ILE A 478 -22.49 -2.82 21.03
N ALA A 479 -21.89 -3.75 21.78
CA ALA A 479 -22.02 -3.78 23.24
C ALA A 479 -21.41 -2.53 23.89
N VAL A 480 -20.21 -2.14 23.46
CA VAL A 480 -19.51 -0.93 23.91
C VAL A 480 -20.33 0.33 23.58
N LEU A 481 -20.91 0.41 22.38
CA LEU A 481 -21.82 1.48 22.00
C LEU A 481 -23.00 1.62 22.97
N MET A 482 -23.60 0.51 23.39
CA MET A 482 -24.73 0.53 24.33
C MET A 482 -24.30 0.96 25.75
N LEU A 483 -23.09 0.58 26.17
CA LEU A 483 -22.53 0.97 27.46
C LEU A 483 -22.14 2.46 27.52
N LYS A 484 -21.75 3.06 26.38
CA LYS A 484 -21.39 4.49 26.27
C LYS A 484 -22.59 5.44 26.25
N GLN A 485 -23.81 4.93 26.16
CA GLN A 485 -25.02 5.77 26.14
C GLN A 485 -25.17 6.56 27.45
N GLN A 486 -25.68 7.80 27.35
CA GLN A 486 -25.96 8.64 28.54
C GLN A 486 -26.83 7.92 29.58
N GLN A 487 -27.77 7.10 29.10
CA GLN A 487 -28.54 6.19 29.92
C GLN A 487 -28.35 4.77 29.39
N VAL A 488 -27.54 3.98 30.08
CA VAL A 488 -27.32 2.57 29.75
C VAL A 488 -28.66 1.82 29.84
N PRO A 489 -29.07 1.07 28.80
CA PRO A 489 -30.32 0.32 28.82
C PRO A 489 -30.37 -0.69 29.98
N GLU A 490 -31.51 -0.82 30.66
CA GLU A 490 -31.66 -1.72 31.81
C GLU A 490 -31.33 -3.18 31.46
N TRP A 491 -31.65 -3.62 30.24
CA TRP A 491 -31.36 -4.98 29.78
C TRP A 491 -29.85 -5.28 29.71
N ILE A 492 -28.99 -4.29 29.44
CA ILE A 492 -27.52 -4.45 29.49
C ILE A 492 -27.08 -4.80 30.91
N SER A 493 -27.68 -4.15 31.91
CA SER A 493 -27.38 -4.39 33.32
C SER A 493 -27.74 -5.79 33.77
N ASN A 494 -28.84 -6.35 33.24
CA ASN A 494 -29.24 -7.73 33.51
C ASN A 494 -28.37 -8.77 32.78
N MET A 495 -27.73 -8.39 31.68
CA MET A 495 -26.90 -9.30 30.89
C MET A 495 -25.47 -9.41 31.40
N PHE A 496 -24.88 -8.28 31.79
CA PHE A 496 -23.56 -8.24 32.42
C PHE A 496 -23.69 -8.23 33.94
N ASP A 497 -24.39 -9.23 34.49
CA ASP A 497 -24.42 -9.46 35.93
C ASP A 497 -23.14 -10.14 36.42
N ASP A 498 -22.95 -10.20 37.75
CA ASP A 498 -21.75 -10.81 38.36
C ASP A 498 -21.56 -12.28 37.93
N SER A 499 -22.65 -13.02 37.70
CA SER A 499 -22.58 -14.44 37.31
C SER A 499 -22.08 -14.59 35.87
N CYS A 500 -22.63 -13.81 34.94
CA CYS A 500 -22.22 -13.75 33.54
C CYS A 500 -20.78 -13.29 33.41
N ILE A 501 -20.39 -12.21 34.09
CA ILE A 501 -19.01 -11.71 34.08
C ILE A 501 -18.04 -12.77 34.63
N SER A 502 -18.39 -13.43 35.73
CA SER A 502 -17.59 -14.54 36.26
C SER A 502 -17.45 -15.68 35.24
N GLY A 503 -18.53 -16.04 34.54
CA GLY A 503 -18.50 -17.07 33.50
C GLY A 503 -17.60 -16.70 32.32
N ILE A 504 -17.66 -15.44 31.86
CA ILE A 504 -16.79 -14.92 30.81
C ILE A 504 -15.32 -15.01 31.23
N ILE A 505 -14.97 -14.47 32.41
CA ILE A 505 -13.59 -14.45 32.90
C ILE A 505 -13.02 -15.87 33.04
N GLN A 506 -13.84 -16.85 33.47
CA GLN A 506 -13.41 -18.24 33.59
C GLN A 506 -13.05 -18.91 32.25
N ASN A 507 -13.60 -18.41 31.13
CA ASN A 507 -13.33 -18.95 29.79
C ASN A 507 -12.22 -18.20 29.04
N LEU A 508 -11.73 -17.08 29.60
CA LEU A 508 -10.62 -16.34 29.02
C LEU A 508 -9.29 -16.96 29.42
N SER A 509 -8.34 -16.88 28.50
CA SER A 509 -6.95 -17.27 28.69
C SER A 509 -6.05 -16.20 28.08
N ALA A 510 -4.77 -16.19 28.46
CA ALA A 510 -3.78 -15.32 27.82
C ALA A 510 -3.69 -15.49 26.29
N SER A 511 -4.25 -16.59 25.74
CA SER A 511 -4.17 -16.92 24.33
C SER A 511 -5.36 -16.49 23.47
N ASN A 512 -6.50 -16.14 24.08
CA ASN A 512 -7.74 -15.83 23.37
C ASN A 512 -8.28 -14.41 23.63
N ILE A 513 -7.53 -13.59 24.37
CA ILE A 513 -7.86 -12.18 24.62
C ILE A 513 -7.55 -11.36 23.36
N THR A 514 -8.49 -10.52 22.95
CA THR A 514 -8.34 -9.56 21.86
C THR A 514 -8.47 -8.13 22.36
N CYS A 515 -8.00 -7.15 21.59
CA CYS A 515 -8.10 -5.72 21.90
C CYS A 515 -9.55 -5.33 22.23
N GLU A 516 -10.51 -5.80 21.43
CA GLU A 516 -11.93 -5.48 21.62
C GLU A 516 -12.47 -6.06 22.93
N MET A 517 -12.05 -7.25 23.34
CA MET A 517 -12.46 -7.80 24.65
C MET A 517 -11.98 -6.90 25.80
N VAL A 518 -10.77 -6.36 25.69
CA VAL A 518 -10.23 -5.40 26.67
C VAL A 518 -11.04 -4.09 26.65
N MET A 519 -11.40 -3.59 25.47
CA MET A 519 -12.29 -2.43 25.31
C MET A 519 -13.65 -2.64 26.00
N LEU A 520 -14.23 -3.84 25.87
CA LEU A 520 -15.49 -4.20 26.52
C LEU A 520 -15.37 -4.12 28.04
N PHE A 521 -14.32 -4.73 28.62
CA PHE A 521 -14.11 -4.68 30.07
C PHE A 521 -13.84 -3.26 30.56
N ARG A 522 -13.08 -2.46 29.80
CA ARG A 522 -12.86 -1.04 30.11
C ARG A 522 -14.19 -0.30 30.20
N GLU A 523 -15.05 -0.48 29.20
CA GLU A 523 -16.34 0.22 29.19
C GLU A 523 -17.30 -0.29 30.28
N LEU A 524 -17.25 -1.57 30.64
CA LEU A 524 -17.98 -2.12 31.79
C LEU A 524 -17.52 -1.49 33.13
N ILE A 525 -16.24 -1.12 33.26
CA ILE A 525 -15.76 -0.34 34.42
C ILE A 525 -16.38 1.07 34.40
N ARG A 526 -16.26 1.78 33.27
CA ARG A 526 -16.73 3.17 33.12
C ARG A 526 -18.22 3.31 33.38
N SER A 527 -19.02 2.37 32.89
CA SER A 527 -20.48 2.32 33.09
C SER A 527 -20.90 1.84 34.49
N GLY A 528 -19.95 1.32 35.28
CA GLY A 528 -20.18 0.89 36.67
C GLY A 528 -20.77 -0.52 36.80
N HIS A 529 -20.69 -1.34 35.75
CA HIS A 529 -21.15 -2.72 35.69
C HIS A 529 -20.08 -3.73 36.14
N LEU A 530 -18.79 -3.36 36.10
CA LEU A 530 -17.67 -4.15 36.61
C LEU A 530 -17.09 -3.54 37.89
N LYS A 531 -17.72 -3.83 39.05
CA LYS A 531 -17.30 -3.32 40.37
C LYS A 531 -16.66 -4.36 41.29
N ASN A 532 -16.83 -5.64 40.97
CA ASN A 532 -16.38 -6.73 41.84
C ASN A 532 -14.85 -6.84 41.81
N SER A 533 -14.22 -6.55 42.95
CA SER A 533 -12.75 -6.55 43.07
C SER A 533 -12.11 -7.89 42.73
N LYS A 534 -12.82 -9.01 42.91
CA LYS A 534 -12.32 -10.33 42.48
C LYS A 534 -12.26 -10.45 40.96
N HIS A 535 -13.27 -9.95 40.25
CA HIS A 535 -13.29 -9.96 38.78
C HIS A 535 -12.17 -9.09 38.22
N ILE A 536 -11.98 -7.90 38.78
CA ILE A 536 -10.91 -6.98 38.40
C ILE A 536 -9.52 -7.61 38.64
N ALA A 537 -9.31 -8.25 39.79
CA ALA A 537 -8.05 -8.93 40.09
C ALA A 537 -7.76 -10.08 39.11
N CYS A 538 -8.77 -10.88 38.75
CA CYS A 538 -8.62 -11.95 37.76
C CYS A 538 -8.28 -11.40 36.36
N LEU A 539 -8.94 -10.33 35.91
CA LEU A 539 -8.65 -9.69 34.64
C LEU A 539 -7.22 -9.11 34.60
N ASN A 540 -6.78 -8.44 35.67
CA ASN A 540 -5.41 -7.94 35.77
C ASN A 540 -4.38 -9.08 35.68
N GLN A 541 -4.63 -10.23 36.32
CA GLN A 541 -3.75 -11.40 36.19
C GLN A 541 -3.73 -11.95 34.77
N LEU A 542 -4.88 -12.02 34.10
CA LEU A 542 -4.99 -12.47 32.71
C LEU A 542 -4.27 -11.52 31.75
N PHE A 543 -4.44 -10.21 31.89
CA PHE A 543 -3.77 -9.21 31.06
C PHE A 543 -2.26 -9.19 31.28
N GLN A 544 -1.78 -9.38 32.51
CA GLN A 544 -0.35 -9.57 32.78
C GLN A 544 0.21 -10.83 32.13
N ALA A 545 -0.54 -11.95 32.14
CA ALA A 545 -0.14 -13.17 31.45
C ALA A 545 -0.14 -12.99 29.93
N CYS A 546 -1.10 -12.24 29.39
CA CYS A 546 -1.18 -11.88 27.98
C CYS A 546 0.03 -11.04 27.54
N ARG A 547 0.36 -9.97 28.28
CA ARG A 547 1.56 -9.14 28.02
C ARG A 547 2.83 -9.98 27.95
N LYS A 548 3.04 -10.87 28.93
CA LYS A 548 4.21 -11.76 28.96
C LYS A 548 4.30 -12.66 27.72
N ARG A 549 3.15 -13.12 27.21
CA ARG A 549 3.08 -13.94 26.00
C ARG A 549 3.47 -13.13 24.77
N VAL A 550 2.85 -11.97 24.57
CA VAL A 550 3.10 -11.10 23.39
C VAL A 550 4.59 -10.75 23.30
N TYR A 551 5.19 -10.27 24.40
CA TYR A 551 6.64 -9.98 24.43
C TYR A 551 7.54 -11.21 24.22
N SER A 552 7.05 -12.43 24.43
CA SER A 552 7.82 -13.66 24.20
C SER A 552 7.67 -14.19 22.78
N GLU A 553 6.61 -13.80 22.07
CA GLU A 553 6.34 -14.16 20.66
C GLU A 553 7.06 -13.18 19.72
N ASP A 554 7.08 -11.88 20.02
CA ASP A 554 7.81 -10.88 19.21
C ASP A 554 9.33 -11.15 19.14
N VAL A 555 9.92 -11.74 20.19
CA VAL A 555 11.35 -12.12 20.22
C VAL A 555 11.68 -13.29 19.28
N LYS A 556 10.68 -14.02 18.78
CA LYS A 556 10.89 -15.16 17.87
C LYS A 556 10.62 -14.84 16.40
N ASP A 557 9.87 -13.79 16.09
CA ASP A 557 9.54 -13.42 14.70
C ASP A 557 10.68 -12.68 13.99
N ASP A 558 11.61 -12.05 14.73
CA ASP A 558 12.78 -11.35 14.17
C ASP A 558 13.77 -12.27 13.42
N GLU A 559 13.69 -13.60 13.61
CA GLU A 559 14.58 -14.57 12.94
C GLU A 559 13.96 -15.24 11.69
N THR A 560 12.69 -14.96 11.36
CA THR A 560 11.98 -15.67 10.28
C THR A 560 11.13 -14.78 9.36
N GLU A 561 11.62 -13.59 9.03
CA GLU A 561 11.21 -12.86 7.82
C GLU A 561 11.76 -13.58 6.56
N GLU A 562 11.30 -14.80 6.32
CA GLU A 562 11.38 -15.42 5.00
C GLU A 562 10.50 -14.59 4.06
N ARG A 563 11.14 -13.61 3.40
CA ARG A 563 10.59 -12.84 2.27
C ARG A 563 9.80 -13.77 1.38
N LYS A 564 8.47 -13.68 1.47
CA LYS A 564 7.54 -14.48 0.68
C LYS A 564 7.92 -14.35 -0.78
N MET A 565 8.31 -15.48 -1.36
CA MET A 565 8.59 -15.64 -2.76
C MET A 565 7.33 -15.25 -3.54
N VAL A 566 7.36 -14.08 -4.17
CA VAL A 566 6.24 -13.58 -4.98
C VAL A 566 6.17 -14.40 -6.27
N VAL A 567 5.35 -15.45 -6.23
CA VAL A 567 4.93 -16.20 -7.42
C VAL A 567 3.93 -15.33 -8.20
N PHE A 568 4.10 -15.20 -9.52
CA PHE A 568 3.16 -14.50 -10.41
C PHE A 568 2.16 -15.49 -11.01
N PRO A 569 0.88 -15.35 -10.64
CA PRO A 569 -0.20 -15.43 -11.62
C PRO A 569 -1.20 -14.27 -11.47
N ASP A 570 -1.61 -13.70 -12.60
CA ASP A 570 -2.54 -12.57 -12.82
C ASP A 570 -2.13 -11.19 -12.26
N GLU A 571 -1.72 -10.27 -13.15
CA GLU A 571 -1.16 -8.95 -12.79
C GLU A 571 -2.17 -8.06 -12.06
N LEU A 572 -3.45 -8.14 -12.41
CA LEU A 572 -4.51 -7.32 -11.80
C LEU A 572 -4.87 -7.75 -10.38
N GLY A 573 -4.85 -9.05 -10.09
CA GLY A 573 -5.10 -9.57 -8.74
C GLY A 573 -4.10 -8.98 -7.74
N LYS A 574 -2.84 -8.84 -8.15
CA LYS A 574 -1.80 -8.20 -7.34
C LYS A 574 -2.03 -6.72 -7.13
N VAL A 575 -2.41 -5.98 -8.18
CA VAL A 575 -2.75 -4.55 -8.04
C VAL A 575 -3.86 -4.37 -7.02
N TYR A 576 -4.91 -5.17 -7.11
CA TYR A 576 -6.02 -5.16 -6.15
C TYR A 576 -5.57 -5.48 -4.72
N GLU A 577 -4.79 -6.55 -4.52
CA GLU A 577 -4.27 -6.95 -3.20
C GLU A 577 -3.41 -5.86 -2.57
N VAL A 578 -2.50 -5.26 -3.35
CA VAL A 578 -1.63 -4.18 -2.91
C VAL A 578 -2.44 -2.99 -2.41
N ILE A 579 -3.41 -2.54 -3.21
CA ILE A 579 -4.23 -1.37 -2.86
C ILE A 579 -5.10 -1.67 -1.63
N ILE A 580 -5.69 -2.87 -1.53
CA ILE A 580 -6.48 -3.28 -0.36
C ILE A 580 -5.63 -3.33 0.92
N ASN A 581 -4.37 -3.78 0.83
CA ASN A 581 -3.48 -3.84 1.98
C ASN A 581 -3.19 -2.43 2.55
N LEU A 582 -3.16 -1.39 1.70
CA LEU A 582 -3.01 0.01 2.13
C LEU A 582 -4.25 0.58 2.85
N ILE A 583 -5.41 -0.08 2.73
CA ILE A 583 -6.66 0.31 3.41
C ILE A 583 -6.71 -0.31 4.82
N ALA A 584 -6.11 -1.48 5.02
CA ALA A 584 -6.12 -2.14 6.32
C ALA A 584 -5.25 -1.37 7.34
N PRO A 585 -5.68 -1.25 8.61
CA PRO A 585 -4.90 -0.55 9.63
C PRO A 585 -3.53 -1.24 9.83
N GLU A 586 -2.48 -0.43 9.85
CA GLU A 586 -1.07 -0.86 9.98
C GLU A 586 -0.70 -1.33 11.39
N SER A 587 -1.57 -1.13 12.39
CA SER A 587 -1.25 -1.55 13.76
C SER A 587 -1.15 -3.07 13.82
N SER A 588 0.01 -3.55 14.29
CA SER A 588 0.15 -4.95 14.63
C SER A 588 -0.94 -5.30 15.66
N LEU A 589 -1.62 -6.43 15.47
CA LEU A 589 -2.68 -6.91 16.38
C LEU A 589 -2.21 -6.92 17.85
N ASN A 590 -0.91 -7.10 18.06
CA ASN A 590 -0.25 -7.14 19.36
C ASN A 590 -0.09 -5.74 19.98
N GLU A 591 0.35 -4.74 19.21
CA GLU A 591 0.55 -3.37 19.71
C GLU A 591 -0.78 -2.73 20.16
N GLY A 592 -1.82 -2.81 19.34
CA GLY A 592 -3.14 -2.28 19.71
C GLY A 592 -3.78 -2.99 20.91
N LEU A 593 -3.47 -4.28 21.12
CA LEU A 593 -3.90 -5.00 22.33
C LEU A 593 -3.14 -4.49 23.56
N LEU A 594 -1.83 -4.27 23.46
CA LEU A 594 -1.01 -3.79 24.57
C LEU A 594 -1.43 -2.38 25.01
N GLU A 595 -1.60 -1.46 24.06
CA GLU A 595 -2.09 -0.10 24.30
C GLU A 595 -3.44 -0.12 25.02
N GLU A 596 -4.39 -0.92 24.54
CA GLU A 596 -5.72 -0.98 25.14
C GLU A 596 -5.70 -1.57 26.57
N ILE A 597 -4.80 -2.51 26.87
CA ILE A 597 -4.58 -2.99 28.25
C ILE A 597 -4.04 -1.86 29.13
N GLU A 598 -3.17 -0.99 28.61
CA GLU A 598 -2.69 0.17 29.36
C GLU A 598 -3.83 1.14 29.68
N VAL A 599 -4.66 1.48 28.69
CA VAL A 599 -5.82 2.36 28.90
C VAL A 599 -6.84 1.74 29.88
N PHE A 600 -7.01 0.42 29.87
CA PHE A 600 -7.81 -0.28 30.87
C PHE A 600 -7.27 -0.07 32.29
N CYS A 601 -5.95 -0.20 32.48
CA CYS A 601 -5.32 0.02 33.78
C CYS A 601 -5.46 1.48 34.25
N GLU A 602 -5.32 2.46 33.33
CA GLU A 602 -5.53 3.88 33.64
C GLU A 602 -6.98 4.16 34.07
N THR A 603 -7.94 3.63 33.32
CA THR A 603 -9.37 3.79 33.62
C THR A 603 -9.72 3.22 35.00
N LEU A 604 -9.10 2.10 35.38
CA LEU A 604 -9.28 1.51 36.71
C LEU A 604 -8.80 2.47 37.81
N MET A 605 -7.64 3.10 37.64
CA MET A 605 -7.08 4.06 38.61
C MET A 605 -7.93 5.35 38.74
N GLU A 606 -8.62 5.77 37.67
CA GLU A 606 -9.53 6.93 37.72
C GLU A 606 -10.87 6.60 38.40
N SER A 607 -11.23 5.31 38.48
CA SER A 607 -12.49 4.84 39.05
C SER A 607 -12.42 4.49 40.55
N GLU A 608 -11.19 4.41 41.11
CA GLU A 608 -10.90 4.26 42.55
C GLU A 608 -10.85 5.63 43.26
#